data_AF-A0A7N4NZ59-F1
#
_entry.id   AF-A0A7N4NZ59-F1
#
_cell.length_a   1.000
_cell.length_b   1.000
_cell.length_c   1.000
_cell.angle_alpha   90.00
_cell.angle_beta   90.00
_cell.angle_gamma   90.00
#
_symmetry.space_group_name_H-M   'P 1'
#
loop_
_entity.id
_entity.type
_entity.pdbx_description
1 polymer ?
#
loop_
_entity_poly.entity_id
_entity_poly.type
_entity_poly.pdbx_seq_one_letter_code
_entity_poly.pdbx_strand_id
1 'polypeptide(L)'
;MFCQKEAQSQVTSTCDLIIAVGQHDSPEFHQQSLDYFQVLRLHGWRVSFIEISNVDHFDIIEKLMQNEYILTQMAEAGFIHCPSENEPDLAQCFFCFKELEGWEPEDDPMLEHKKHSSSCAFISIKKKIEELTLNEFLKLDKERAKNKIEKETSRKRIEFEERAKEVRHDIEQLAALE
;
A
#
# COMPACT_ATOMS: atom_id res chain seq x y z
N MET A 1 38.12 31.61 23.54
CA MET A 1 38.30 31.16 22.15
C MET A 1 38.48 29.65 22.22
N PHE A 2 37.58 28.79 21.79
CA PHE A 2 36.84 28.76 20.54
C PHE A 2 35.39 28.30 20.78
N CYS A 3 34.44 29.10 20.30
CA CYS A 3 33.06 28.69 20.07
C CYS A 3 33.04 28.07 18.66
N GLN A 4 32.85 26.75 18.58
CA GLN A 4 32.50 26.12 17.32
C GLN A 4 31.00 26.32 17.11
N LYS A 5 30.67 27.27 16.24
CA LYS A 5 29.34 27.38 15.66
C LYS A 5 29.18 26.22 14.68
N GLU A 6 28.37 25.23 15.02
CA GLU A 6 27.93 24.24 14.03
C GLU A 6 27.03 24.94 13.03
N ALA A 7 27.39 24.79 11.75
CA ALA A 7 26.65 25.33 10.63
C ALA A 7 25.31 24.62 10.53
N GLN A 8 24.21 25.35 10.75
CA GLN A 8 22.86 24.90 10.43
C GLN A 8 22.75 24.75 8.91
N SER A 9 22.91 23.52 8.43
CA SER A 9 22.51 23.18 7.07
C SER A 9 20.99 23.32 6.98
N GLN A 10 20.51 24.32 6.24
CA GLN A 10 19.09 24.50 5.93
C GLN A 10 18.59 23.27 5.16
N VAL A 11 17.87 22.39 5.85
CA VAL A 11 17.17 21.26 5.22
C VAL A 11 15.97 21.84 4.48
N THR A 12 16.11 22.14 3.20
CA THR A 12 14.97 22.48 2.34
C THR A 12 14.27 21.18 1.93
N SER A 13 13.54 20.58 2.87
CA SER A 13 12.68 19.43 2.56
C SER A 13 11.45 19.92 1.81
N THR A 14 11.21 19.35 0.62
CA THR A 14 9.97 19.53 -0.15
C THR A 14 8.81 18.71 0.42
N CYS A 15 9.02 17.89 1.44
CA CYS A 15 7.97 17.06 2.05
C CYS A 15 7.17 17.86 3.08
N ASP A 16 5.84 17.82 2.97
CA ASP A 16 4.92 18.35 3.98
C ASP A 16 4.73 17.31 5.08
N LEU A 17 5.13 17.64 6.32
CA LEU A 17 4.94 16.75 7.47
C LEU A 17 3.59 17.03 8.13
N ILE A 18 2.91 15.97 8.57
CA ILE A 18 1.69 16.06 9.37
C ILE A 18 1.97 15.39 10.71
N ILE A 19 1.77 16.15 11.79
CA ILE A 19 1.68 15.59 13.14
C ILE A 19 0.20 15.48 13.47
N ALA A 20 -0.26 14.25 13.70
CA ALA A 20 -1.64 13.98 14.07
C ALA A 20 -1.69 13.45 15.52
N VAL A 21 -2.66 13.94 16.29
CA VAL A 21 -2.99 13.44 17.63
C VAL A 21 -4.48 13.11 17.68
N GLY A 22 -4.85 12.09 18.45
CA GLY A 22 -6.23 11.79 18.74
C GLY A 22 -6.77 12.64 19.89
N GLN A 23 -8.00 13.12 19.77
CA GLN A 23 -8.69 13.90 20.82
C GLN A 23 -8.63 13.23 22.21
N HIS A 24 -8.60 11.90 22.26
CA HIS A 24 -8.60 11.11 23.49
C HIS A 24 -7.21 10.61 23.91
N ASP A 25 -6.14 11.04 23.23
CA ASP A 25 -4.77 10.74 23.64
C ASP A 25 -4.41 11.33 25.01
N SER A 26 -3.40 10.75 25.66
CA SER A 26 -2.97 11.25 26.97
C SER A 26 -2.49 12.70 26.89
N PRO A 27 -2.63 13.49 27.98
CA PRO A 27 -2.12 14.86 28.03
C PRO A 27 -0.62 14.93 27.72
N GLU A 28 0.16 13.93 28.16
CA GLU A 28 1.59 13.86 27.91
C GLU A 28 1.90 13.63 26.42
N PHE A 29 1.09 12.83 25.73
CA PHE A 29 1.27 12.58 24.30
C PHE A 29 0.95 13.83 23.48
N HIS A 30 -0.11 14.56 23.84
CA HIS A 30 -0.43 15.87 23.27
C HIS A 30 0.72 16.86 23.46
N GLN A 31 1.24 16.96 24.68
CA GLN A 31 2.33 17.88 25.00
C GLN A 31 3.60 17.54 24.19
N GLN A 32 4.01 16.28 24.16
CA GLN A 32 5.20 15.85 23.42
C GLN A 32 5.05 16.08 21.91
N SER A 33 3.86 15.82 21.36
CA SER A 33 3.57 16.04 19.94
C SER A 33 3.59 17.53 19.58
N LEU A 34 3.07 18.40 20.46
CA LEU A 34 3.10 19.85 20.28
C LEU A 34 4.54 20.40 20.36
N ASP A 35 5.34 19.91 21.32
CA ASP A 35 6.74 20.31 21.46
C ASP A 35 7.52 19.91 20.19
N TYR A 36 7.30 18.70 19.68
CA TYR A 36 7.93 18.23 18.45
C TYR A 36 7.51 19.05 17.22
N PHE A 37 6.22 19.40 17.10
CA PHE A 37 5.70 20.31 16.07
C PHE A 37 6.40 21.67 16.08
N GLN A 38 6.56 22.27 17.25
CA GLN A 38 7.22 23.56 17.40
C GLN A 38 8.70 23.49 16.99
N VAL A 39 9.40 22.44 17.42
CA VAL A 39 10.81 22.21 17.06
C VAL A 39 10.97 22.08 15.54
N LEU A 40 10.12 21.31 14.87
CA LEU A 40 10.16 21.17 13.41
C LEU A 40 9.92 22.49 12.68
N ARG A 41 8.92 23.28 13.12
CA ARG A 41 8.68 24.61 12.56
C ARG A 41 9.87 25.56 12.72
N LEU A 42 10.48 25.57 13.91
CA LEU A 42 11.65 26.41 14.19
C LEU A 42 12.84 26.06 13.29
N HIS A 43 12.95 24.81 12.85
CA HIS A 43 13.99 24.34 11.92
C HIS A 43 13.60 24.49 10.43
N GLY A 44 12.50 25.19 10.13
CA GLY A 44 12.11 25.53 8.76
C GLY A 44 11.35 24.44 8.01
N TRP A 45 10.86 23.39 8.69
CA TRP A 45 10.05 22.35 8.06
C TRP A 45 8.62 22.84 7.81
N ARG A 46 8.06 22.49 6.65
CA ARG A 46 6.62 22.66 6.37
C ARG A 46 5.87 21.58 7.12
N VAL A 47 5.24 21.96 8.22
CA VAL A 47 4.54 21.03 9.11
C VAL A 47 3.17 21.56 9.53
N SER A 48 2.19 20.65 9.56
CA SER A 48 0.82 20.84 10.02
C SER A 48 0.55 20.00 11.26
N PHE A 49 -0.27 20.53 12.17
CA PHE A 49 -0.74 19.81 13.36
C PHE A 49 -2.24 19.57 13.22
N ILE A 50 -2.69 18.34 13.41
CA ILE A 50 -4.09 17.94 13.25
C ILE A 50 -4.52 17.18 14.51
N GLU A 51 -5.63 17.61 15.10
CA GLU A 51 -6.35 16.82 16.09
C GLU A 51 -7.48 16.08 15.39
N ILE A 52 -7.54 14.76 15.58
CA ILE A 52 -8.56 13.89 14.98
C ILE A 52 -9.64 13.65 16.05
N SER A 53 -10.89 13.99 15.72
CA SER A 53 -12.03 13.88 16.65
C SER A 53 -12.38 12.42 16.96
N ASN A 54 -12.77 12.16 18.22
CA ASN A 54 -13.25 10.87 18.71
C ASN A 54 -12.30 9.68 18.45
N VAL A 55 -10.99 9.93 18.41
CA VAL A 55 -9.98 8.87 18.33
C VAL A 55 -8.95 9.04 19.42
N ASP A 56 -8.35 7.94 19.86
CA ASP A 56 -7.04 7.93 20.50
C ASP A 56 -6.00 7.23 19.60
N HIS A 57 -4.77 7.15 20.08
CA HIS A 57 -3.64 6.51 19.39
C HIS A 57 -3.82 4.99 19.24
N PHE A 58 -4.64 4.36 20.09
CA PHE A 58 -4.93 2.92 20.05
C PHE A 58 -6.14 2.57 19.17
N ASP A 59 -6.99 3.53 18.79
CA ASP A 59 -8.14 3.36 17.89
C ASP A 59 -7.85 2.48 16.68
N ILE A 60 -6.67 2.61 16.07
CA ILE A 60 -6.29 1.84 14.89
C ILE A 60 -6.20 0.35 15.24
N ILE A 61 -5.56 0.01 16.36
CA ILE A 61 -5.43 -1.37 16.81
C ILE A 61 -6.82 -1.93 17.13
N GLU A 62 -7.66 -1.15 17.82
CA GLU A 62 -9.01 -1.57 18.18
C GLU A 62 -9.89 -1.79 16.94
N LYS A 63 -9.84 -0.89 15.96
CA LYS A 63 -10.56 -1.04 14.68
C LYS A 63 -10.08 -2.25 13.89
N LEU A 64 -8.76 -2.49 13.84
CA LEU A 64 -8.20 -3.67 13.17
C LEU A 64 -8.54 -5.00 13.87
N MET A 65 -8.95 -4.96 15.15
CA MET A 65 -9.48 -6.12 15.85
C MET A 65 -10.97 -6.38 15.57
N GLN A 66 -11.66 -5.46 14.89
CA GLN A 66 -13.07 -5.60 14.53
C GLN A 66 -13.20 -6.24 13.14
N ASN A 67 -13.95 -7.34 13.07
CA ASN A 67 -14.19 -8.05 11.80
C ASN A 67 -15.01 -7.23 10.79
N GLU A 68 -15.86 -6.31 11.26
CA GLU A 68 -16.67 -5.45 10.40
C GLU A 68 -15.88 -4.26 9.84
N TYR A 69 -14.69 -3.99 10.37
CA TYR A 69 -13.87 -2.90 9.87
C TYR A 69 -13.32 -3.25 8.48
N ILE A 70 -13.55 -2.37 7.50
CA ILE A 70 -13.25 -2.65 6.09
C ILE A 70 -11.79 -3.06 5.87
N LEU A 71 -10.83 -2.44 6.56
CA LEU A 71 -9.42 -2.80 6.41
C LEU A 71 -9.11 -4.21 6.94
N THR A 72 -9.82 -4.64 7.99
CA THR A 72 -9.74 -6.02 8.48
C THR A 72 -10.27 -6.98 7.41
N GLN A 73 -11.42 -6.67 6.81
CA GLN A 73 -12.02 -7.49 5.74
C GLN A 73 -11.13 -7.57 4.49
N MET A 74 -10.53 -6.45 4.08
CA MET A 74 -9.56 -6.39 2.97
C MET A 74 -8.37 -7.32 3.22
N ALA A 75 -7.79 -7.25 4.42
CA ALA A 75 -6.64 -8.08 4.82
C ALA A 75 -7.02 -9.57 4.93
N GLU A 76 -8.19 -9.89 5.47
CA GLU A 76 -8.72 -11.26 5.53
C GLU A 76 -8.97 -11.85 4.14
N ALA A 77 -9.44 -11.03 3.20
CA ALA A 77 -9.54 -11.39 1.78
C ALA A 77 -8.18 -11.44 1.07
N GLY A 78 -7.07 -11.16 1.78
CA GLY A 78 -5.71 -11.31 1.29
C GLY A 78 -5.21 -10.16 0.44
N PHE A 79 -5.84 -8.98 0.51
CA PHE A 79 -5.40 -7.80 -0.21
C PHE A 79 -4.36 -6.99 0.58
N ILE A 80 -3.41 -6.43 -0.15
CA ILE A 80 -2.42 -5.47 0.32
C ILE A 80 -2.62 -4.18 -0.48
N HIS A 81 -2.60 -3.04 0.20
CA HIS A 81 -2.65 -1.72 -0.44
C HIS A 81 -1.34 -1.46 -1.21
N CYS A 82 -1.46 -1.21 -2.51
CA CYS A 82 -0.35 -1.05 -3.44
C CYS A 82 -0.62 0.14 -4.37
N PRO A 83 -0.75 1.37 -3.83
CA PRO A 83 -1.22 2.52 -4.60
C PRO A 83 -0.20 2.97 -5.65
N SER A 84 -0.71 3.56 -6.73
CA SER A 84 0.06 4.35 -7.70
C SER A 84 -0.43 5.80 -7.70
N GLU A 85 0.29 6.72 -8.36
CA GLU A 85 -0.17 8.12 -8.48
C GLU A 85 -1.55 8.24 -9.14
N ASN A 86 -1.87 7.33 -10.07
CA ASN A 86 -3.13 7.32 -10.80
C ASN A 86 -4.20 6.42 -10.16
N GLU A 87 -3.79 5.47 -9.31
CA GLU A 87 -4.64 4.42 -8.74
C GLU A 87 -4.45 4.42 -7.21
N PRO A 88 -5.00 5.42 -6.50
CA PRO A 88 -4.70 5.66 -5.08
C PRO A 88 -5.26 4.60 -4.14
N ASP A 89 -6.26 3.83 -4.57
CA ASP A 89 -6.93 2.77 -3.83
C ASP A 89 -6.60 1.36 -4.36
N LEU A 90 -5.59 1.25 -5.24
CA LEU A 90 -5.18 -0.02 -5.81
C LEU A 90 -4.80 -1.02 -4.71
N ALA A 91 -5.47 -2.18 -4.73
CA ALA A 91 -5.23 -3.28 -3.82
C ALA A 91 -4.86 -4.54 -4.60
N GLN A 92 -3.88 -5.29 -4.10
CA GLN A 92 -3.39 -6.49 -4.75
C GLN A 92 -3.45 -7.68 -3.80
N CYS A 93 -3.98 -8.82 -4.26
CA CYS A 93 -3.91 -10.05 -3.49
C CYS A 93 -2.45 -10.51 -3.33
N PHE A 94 -2.00 -10.80 -2.10
CA PHE A 94 -0.63 -11.24 -1.84
C PHE A 94 -0.27 -12.61 -2.45
N PHE A 95 -1.28 -13.41 -2.81
CA PHE A 95 -1.14 -14.81 -3.24
C PHE A 95 -1.30 -15.01 -4.74
N CYS A 96 -2.41 -14.53 -5.32
CA CYS A 96 -2.66 -14.64 -6.77
C CYS A 96 -2.20 -13.40 -7.54
N PHE A 97 -1.81 -12.33 -6.83
CA PHE A 97 -1.35 -11.06 -7.42
C PHE A 97 -2.38 -10.37 -8.33
N LYS A 98 -3.66 -10.70 -8.20
CA LYS A 98 -4.76 -9.96 -8.85
C LYS A 98 -4.86 -8.57 -8.22
N GLU A 99 -4.84 -7.56 -9.09
CA GLU A 99 -5.05 -6.15 -8.76
C GLU A 99 -6.52 -5.78 -8.97
N LEU A 100 -7.06 -4.98 -8.05
CA LEU A 100 -8.39 -4.36 -8.07
C LEU A 100 -8.28 -2.92 -7.56
N GLU A 101 -8.98 -2.02 -8.22
CA GLU A 101 -9.09 -0.60 -7.89
C GLU A 101 -10.56 -0.16 -8.00
N GLY A 102 -10.88 1.05 -7.55
CA GLY A 102 -12.24 1.60 -7.57
C GLY A 102 -13.14 1.00 -6.48
N TRP A 103 -12.60 0.86 -5.27
CA TRP A 103 -13.31 0.27 -4.13
C TRP A 103 -14.39 1.21 -3.59
N GLU A 104 -15.59 0.66 -3.41
CA GLU A 104 -16.72 1.33 -2.77
C GLU A 104 -16.86 0.86 -1.30
N PRO A 105 -17.34 1.72 -0.37
CA PRO A 105 -17.54 1.32 1.03
C PRO A 105 -18.43 0.11 1.25
N GLU A 106 -19.33 -0.17 0.29
CA GLU A 106 -20.29 -1.27 0.32
C GLU A 106 -19.73 -2.58 -0.26
N ASP A 107 -18.53 -2.56 -0.85
CA ASP A 107 -17.91 -3.74 -1.43
C ASP A 107 -17.53 -4.76 -0.36
N ASP A 108 -17.80 -6.04 -0.63
CA ASP A 108 -17.28 -7.17 0.14
C ASP A 108 -15.97 -7.65 -0.51
N PRO A 109 -14.81 -7.46 0.15
CA PRO A 109 -13.52 -7.83 -0.43
C PRO A 109 -13.40 -9.33 -0.75
N MET A 110 -14.04 -10.19 0.04
CA MET A 110 -14.01 -11.63 -0.16
C MET A 110 -14.83 -12.03 -1.40
N LEU A 111 -15.97 -11.38 -1.64
CA LEU A 111 -16.78 -11.58 -2.84
C LEU A 111 -16.08 -11.05 -4.09
N GLU A 112 -15.50 -9.84 -4.02
CA GLU A 112 -14.76 -9.27 -5.14
C GLU A 112 -13.53 -10.12 -5.50
N HIS A 113 -12.80 -10.63 -4.50
CA HIS A 113 -11.71 -11.58 -4.78
C HIS A 113 -12.23 -12.83 -5.49
N LYS A 114 -13.30 -13.47 -5.00
CA LYS A 114 -13.87 -14.68 -5.63
C LYS A 114 -14.34 -14.42 -7.06
N LYS A 115 -14.94 -13.27 -7.31
CA LYS A 115 -15.44 -12.86 -8.62
C LYS A 115 -14.30 -12.65 -9.62
N HIS A 116 -13.22 -12.00 -9.20
CA HIS A 116 -12.11 -11.63 -10.09
C HIS A 116 -10.95 -12.64 -10.13
N SER A 117 -10.88 -13.58 -9.18
CA SER A 117 -9.85 -14.63 -9.10
C SER A 117 -10.38 -15.87 -8.35
N SER A 118 -11.44 -16.49 -8.89
CA SER A 118 -12.09 -17.67 -8.29
C SER A 118 -11.18 -18.89 -8.10
N SER A 119 -10.08 -18.97 -8.85
CA SER A 119 -9.08 -20.04 -8.76
C SER A 119 -7.96 -19.76 -7.74
N CYS A 120 -8.00 -18.63 -7.02
CA CYS A 120 -7.00 -18.31 -6.02
C CYS A 120 -6.98 -19.37 -4.91
N ALA A 121 -5.85 -20.07 -4.76
CA ALA A 121 -5.74 -21.15 -3.78
C ALA A 121 -5.90 -20.64 -2.34
N PHE A 122 -5.45 -19.41 -2.05
CA PHE A 122 -5.62 -18.77 -0.74
C PHE A 122 -7.09 -18.70 -0.30
N ILE A 123 -7.98 -18.25 -1.18
CA ILE A 123 -9.42 -18.12 -0.90
C ILE A 123 -10.10 -19.49 -0.74
N SER A 124 -9.51 -20.54 -1.30
CA SER A 124 -10.01 -21.91 -1.20
C SER A 124 -9.56 -22.62 0.09
N ILE A 125 -8.64 -22.04 0.87
CA ILE A 125 -8.17 -22.63 2.13
C ILE A 125 -9.29 -22.58 3.17
N LYS A 126 -9.54 -23.71 3.84
CA LYS A 126 -10.53 -23.83 4.92
C LYS A 126 -9.93 -23.76 6.33
N LYS A 127 -8.61 -23.90 6.43
CA LYS A 127 -7.86 -23.89 7.70
C LYS A 127 -7.31 -22.50 7.97
N LYS A 128 -7.14 -22.15 9.24
CA LYS A 128 -6.35 -20.95 9.56
C LYS A 128 -4.88 -21.16 9.21
N ILE A 129 -4.14 -20.09 8.98
CA ILE A 129 -2.71 -20.16 8.59
C ILE A 129 -1.91 -20.88 9.69
N GLU A 130 -2.22 -20.63 10.95
CA GLU A 130 -1.56 -21.22 12.13
C GLU A 130 -1.85 -22.72 12.27
N GLU A 131 -2.87 -23.23 11.58
CA GLU A 131 -3.30 -24.64 11.60
C GLU A 131 -2.74 -25.43 10.40
N LEU A 132 -2.02 -24.78 9.49
CA LEU A 132 -1.41 -25.44 8.34
C LEU A 132 -0.22 -26.30 8.77
N THR A 133 -0.17 -27.52 8.26
CA THR A 133 1.06 -28.31 8.32
C THR A 133 2.12 -27.71 7.40
N LEU A 134 3.41 -27.96 7.69
CA LEU A 134 4.51 -27.52 6.82
C LEU A 134 4.31 -27.95 5.35
N ASN A 135 3.81 -29.16 5.12
CA ASN A 135 3.56 -29.66 3.77
C ASN A 135 2.44 -28.89 3.05
N GLU A 136 1.36 -28.52 3.74
CA GLU A 136 0.29 -27.69 3.17
C GLU A 136 0.81 -26.29 2.84
N PHE A 137 1.57 -25.70 3.77
CA PHE A 137 2.24 -24.41 3.54
C PHE A 137 3.15 -24.44 2.32
N LEU A 138 4.04 -25.43 2.20
CA LEU A 138 4.97 -25.54 1.07
C LEU A 138 4.24 -25.72 -0.27
N LYS A 139 3.09 -26.41 -0.30
CA LYS A 139 2.26 -26.51 -1.51
C LYS A 139 1.68 -25.15 -1.90
N LEU A 140 1.18 -24.39 -0.93
CA LEU A 140 0.66 -23.05 -1.16
C LEU A 140 1.75 -22.09 -1.63
N ASP A 141 2.92 -22.11 -0.99
CA ASP A 141 4.04 -21.26 -1.38
C ASP A 141 4.53 -21.57 -2.80
N LYS A 142 4.57 -22.85 -3.18
CA LYS A 142 4.84 -23.27 -4.57
C LYS A 142 3.82 -22.69 -5.55
N GLU A 143 2.52 -22.77 -5.26
CA GLU A 143 1.49 -22.20 -6.14
C GLU A 143 1.58 -20.67 -6.21
N ARG A 144 1.88 -20.01 -5.09
CA ARG A 144 2.14 -18.57 -5.07
C ARG A 144 3.34 -18.18 -5.95
N ALA A 145 4.44 -18.93 -5.86
CA ALA A 145 5.62 -18.70 -6.69
C ALA A 145 5.28 -18.85 -8.18
N LYS A 146 4.47 -19.84 -8.53
CA LYS A 146 3.96 -20.03 -9.90
C LYS A 146 3.11 -18.83 -10.34
N ASN A 147 2.14 -18.39 -9.53
CA ASN A 147 1.31 -17.22 -9.83
C ASN A 147 2.15 -15.97 -10.08
N LYS A 148 3.21 -15.76 -9.28
CA LYS A 148 4.14 -14.64 -9.46
C LYS A 148 4.84 -14.71 -10.81
N ILE A 149 5.40 -15.87 -11.16
CA ILE A 149 6.07 -16.08 -12.45
C ILE A 149 5.10 -15.84 -13.62
N GLU A 150 3.87 -16.33 -13.52
CA GLU A 150 2.83 -16.14 -14.54
C GLU A 150 2.47 -14.66 -14.72
N LYS A 151 2.31 -13.90 -13.63
CA LYS A 151 2.06 -12.45 -13.70
C LYS A 151 3.22 -11.70 -14.35
N GLU A 152 4.45 -11.94 -13.90
CA GLU A 152 5.64 -11.27 -14.44
C GLU A 152 5.86 -11.59 -15.92
N THR A 153 5.65 -12.85 -16.31
CA THR A 153 5.77 -13.29 -17.70
C THR A 153 4.69 -12.65 -18.58
N SER A 154 3.45 -12.59 -18.09
CA SER A 154 2.34 -11.95 -18.81
C SER A 154 2.60 -10.46 -19.02
N ARG A 155 3.12 -9.76 -18.01
CA ARG A 155 3.51 -8.34 -18.12
C ARG A 155 4.60 -8.13 -19.16
N LYS A 156 5.69 -8.91 -19.09
CA LYS A 156 6.79 -8.82 -20.07
C LYS A 156 6.33 -9.13 -21.49
N ARG A 157 5.36 -10.03 -21.66
CA ARG A 157 4.77 -10.33 -22.97
C ARG A 157 4.04 -9.11 -23.52
N ILE A 158 3.19 -8.46 -22.72
CA ILE A 158 2.45 -7.25 -23.13
C ILE A 158 3.44 -6.13 -23.52
N GLU A 159 4.44 -5.85 -22.68
CA GLU A 159 5.47 -4.85 -22.96
C GLU A 159 6.21 -5.12 -24.29
N PHE A 160 6.56 -6.39 -24.53
CA PHE A 160 7.20 -6.79 -25.79
C PHE A 160 6.26 -6.59 -26.99
N GLU A 161 4.98 -6.95 -26.86
CA GLU A 161 3.98 -6.80 -27.92
C GLU A 161 3.72 -5.33 -28.26
N GLU A 162 3.66 -4.45 -27.26
CA GLU A 162 3.50 -2.99 -27.45
C GLU A 162 4.70 -2.41 -28.17
N ARG A 163 5.92 -2.69 -27.69
CA ARG A 163 7.15 -2.25 -28.34
C ARG A 163 7.28 -2.76 -29.77
N ALA A 164 6.84 -3.99 -30.04
CA ALA A 164 6.83 -4.53 -31.39
C ALA A 164 5.87 -3.79 -32.33
N LYS A 165 4.73 -3.28 -31.83
CA LYS A 165 3.81 -2.44 -32.61
C LYS A 165 4.42 -1.08 -32.92
N GLU A 166 5.09 -0.45 -31.96
CA GLU A 166 5.79 0.83 -32.15
C GLU A 166 6.88 0.70 -33.22
N VAL A 167 7.76 -0.28 -33.09
CA VAL A 167 8.83 -0.51 -34.08
C VAL A 167 8.26 -0.79 -35.48
N ARG A 168 7.16 -1.55 -35.58
CA ARG A 168 6.48 -1.77 -36.86
C ARG A 168 5.98 -0.46 -37.46
N HIS A 169 5.33 0.38 -36.65
CA HIS A 169 4.83 1.67 -37.08
C HIS A 169 5.95 2.57 -37.61
N ASP A 170 7.08 2.62 -36.91
CA ASP A 170 8.25 3.41 -37.33
C ASP A 170 8.82 2.93 -38.67
N ILE A 171 8.91 1.61 -38.87
CA ILE A 171 9.36 1.02 -40.13
C ILE A 171 8.42 1.42 -41.28
N GLU A 172 7.11 1.37 -41.06
CA GLU A 172 6.11 1.75 -42.06
C GLU A 172 6.19 3.25 -42.39
N GLN A 173 6.42 4.11 -41.40
CA GLN A 173 6.62 5.54 -41.63
C GLN A 173 7.89 5.84 -42.43
N LEU A 174 9.01 5.20 -42.09
CA LEU A 174 10.27 5.37 -42.81
C LEU A 174 10.15 4.91 -44.27
N ALA A 175 9.49 3.77 -44.51
CA ALA A 175 9.26 3.26 -45.85
C ALA A 175 8.33 4.16 -46.69
N ALA A 176 7.45 4.95 -46.07
CA ALA A 176 6.57 5.88 -46.77
C ALA A 176 7.24 7.22 -47.14
N LEU A 177 8.45 7.48 -46.65
CA LEU A 177 9.25 8.67 -46.98
C LEU A 177 10.18 8.47 -48.18
N GLU A 178 10.31 7.24 -48.67
CA GLU A 178 11.06 6.86 -49.87
C GLU A 178 10.18 6.86 -51.13
#